data_AF-A0A7Z9KC34-F1
#
_entry.id   AF-A0A7Z9KC34-F1
#
_cell.length_a   1.000
_cell.length_b   1.000
_cell.length_c   1.000
_cell.angle_alpha   90.00
_cell.angle_beta   90.00
_cell.angle_gamma   90.00
#
_symmetry.space_group_name_H-M   'P 1'
#
loop_
_entity.id
_entity.type
_entity.pdbx_description
1 polymer ?
#
loop_
_entity_poly.entity_id
_entity_poly.type
_entity_poly.pdbx_seq_one_letter_code
_entity_poly.pdbx_strand_id
1 'polypeptide(L)'
;MEHDIRELASAPRNSRENPAGHAEAAEWIAAEFKRIGLVASRQSFEIPGQTPPRQGINVIGTLNGRTGNSPVPRSMLIGAHYDTVPGSPGADDNASGVVALLECARTLASEKSDRAIAFVAFDAEEMQTPVEGLHGSTAYVARLTPYDTPGAAIIFESVGFTSTTEKQRLPGSFRFLFRRTYKA
;
A
#
# COMPACT_ATOMS: atom_id res chain seq x y z
N MET A 1 0.35 -6.18 -13.89
CA MET A 1 -0.57 -5.02 -13.97
C MET A 1 -2.02 -5.35 -14.30
N GLU A 2 -2.48 -5.54 -15.56
CA GLU A 2 -3.95 -5.66 -15.83
C GLU A 2 -4.59 -6.88 -15.14
N HIS A 3 -3.92 -8.03 -15.19
CA HIS A 3 -4.33 -9.23 -14.46
C HIS A 3 -4.51 -8.95 -12.95
N ASP A 4 -3.56 -8.24 -12.35
CA ASP A 4 -3.53 -7.96 -10.91
C ASP A 4 -4.64 -7.01 -10.48
N ILE A 5 -4.98 -6.02 -11.34
CA ILE A 5 -6.14 -5.17 -11.13
C ILE A 5 -7.42 -5.99 -11.18
N ARG A 6 -7.57 -6.87 -12.18
CA ARG A 6 -8.76 -7.72 -12.30
C ARG A 6 -8.92 -8.66 -11.12
N GLU A 7 -7.81 -9.19 -10.59
CA GLU A 7 -7.81 -10.02 -9.40
C GLU A 7 -8.30 -9.24 -8.17
N LEU A 8 -7.65 -8.11 -7.85
CA LEU A 8 -7.96 -7.31 -6.67
C LEU A 8 -9.33 -6.61 -6.75
N ALA A 9 -9.79 -6.27 -7.95
CA ALA A 9 -11.08 -5.62 -8.19
C ALA A 9 -12.20 -6.59 -8.60
N SER A 10 -11.97 -7.90 -8.49
CA SER A 10 -12.98 -8.92 -8.81
C SER A 10 -14.18 -8.89 -7.87
N ALA A 11 -13.97 -8.43 -6.62
CA ALA A 11 -15.00 -8.25 -5.61
C ALA A 11 -14.60 -7.14 -4.61
N PRO A 12 -15.56 -6.55 -3.87
CA PRO A 12 -15.24 -5.63 -2.78
C PRO A 12 -14.33 -6.26 -1.73
N ARG A 13 -13.36 -5.51 -1.20
CA ARG A 13 -12.42 -5.95 -0.16
C ARG A 13 -12.70 -5.26 1.18
N ASN A 14 -13.97 -4.93 1.44
CA ASN A 14 -14.38 -4.40 2.72
C ASN A 14 -14.40 -5.50 3.78
N SER A 15 -13.62 -5.34 4.84
CA SER A 15 -13.46 -6.36 5.89
C SER A 15 -14.72 -6.67 6.70
N ARG A 16 -15.80 -5.87 6.55
CA ARG A 16 -17.09 -6.08 7.25
C ARG A 16 -18.11 -6.76 6.36
N GLU A 17 -18.28 -6.26 5.13
CA GLU A 17 -19.28 -6.78 4.19
C GLU A 17 -18.78 -8.00 3.40
N ASN A 18 -17.48 -8.06 3.12
CA ASN A 18 -16.85 -9.18 2.42
C ASN A 18 -15.56 -9.64 3.14
N PRO A 19 -15.67 -10.23 4.34
CA PRO A 19 -14.51 -10.69 5.10
C PRO A 19 -13.70 -11.78 4.36
N ALA A 20 -14.37 -12.61 3.54
CA ALA A 20 -13.69 -13.64 2.75
C ALA A 20 -12.82 -13.03 1.65
N GLY A 21 -13.40 -12.17 0.79
CA GLY A 21 -12.64 -11.50 -0.27
C GLY A 21 -11.54 -10.57 0.26
N HIS A 22 -11.79 -9.93 1.41
CA HIS A 22 -10.77 -9.16 2.11
C HIS A 22 -9.58 -10.03 2.54
N ALA A 23 -9.84 -11.19 3.17
CA ALA A 23 -8.80 -12.13 3.56
C ALA A 23 -8.07 -12.73 2.35
N GLU A 24 -8.80 -13.07 1.28
CA GLU A 24 -8.23 -13.56 0.02
C GLU A 24 -7.28 -12.54 -0.61
N ALA A 25 -7.64 -11.25 -0.61
CA ALA A 25 -6.75 -10.19 -1.09
C ALA A 25 -5.46 -10.11 -0.26
N ALA A 26 -5.55 -10.17 1.08
CA ALA A 26 -4.38 -10.16 1.95
C ALA A 26 -3.48 -11.40 1.75
N GLU A 27 -4.08 -12.58 1.54
CA GLU A 27 -3.36 -13.81 1.19
C GLU A 27 -2.66 -13.69 -0.16
N TRP A 28 -3.36 -13.18 -1.16
CA TRP A 28 -2.85 -13.01 -2.51
C TRP A 28 -1.68 -12.02 -2.56
N ILE A 29 -1.79 -10.86 -1.92
CA ILE A 29 -0.70 -9.87 -1.82
C ILE A 29 0.53 -10.49 -1.15
N ALA A 30 0.33 -11.24 -0.05
CA ALA A 30 1.42 -11.91 0.63
C ALA A 30 2.08 -12.99 -0.25
N ALA A 31 1.30 -13.71 -1.03
CA ALA A 31 1.80 -14.69 -1.99
C ALA A 31 2.62 -14.03 -3.10
N GLU A 32 2.17 -12.88 -3.61
CA GLU A 32 2.92 -12.10 -4.60
C GLU A 32 4.27 -11.62 -4.08
N PHE A 33 4.33 -11.10 -2.84
CA PHE A 33 5.60 -10.75 -2.20
C PHE A 33 6.53 -11.97 -2.06
N LYS A 34 6.01 -13.12 -1.62
CA LYS A 34 6.81 -14.36 -1.51
C LYS A 34 7.31 -14.84 -2.86
N ARG A 35 6.48 -14.77 -3.91
CA ARG A 35 6.78 -15.23 -5.27
C ARG A 35 8.00 -14.51 -5.85
N ILE A 36 8.21 -13.26 -5.47
CA ILE A 36 9.34 -12.43 -5.92
C ILE A 36 10.53 -12.44 -4.93
N GLY A 37 10.51 -13.33 -3.94
CA GLY A 37 11.62 -13.56 -3.01
C GLY A 37 11.71 -12.60 -1.83
N LEU A 38 10.67 -11.79 -1.55
CA LEU A 38 10.64 -10.95 -0.36
C LEU A 38 10.33 -11.76 0.90
N VAL A 39 10.81 -11.27 2.04
CA VAL A 39 10.37 -11.78 3.35
C VAL A 39 8.99 -11.19 3.64
N ALA A 40 7.95 -12.01 3.45
CA ALA A 40 6.58 -11.61 3.70
C ALA A 40 6.17 -11.88 5.15
N SER A 41 5.54 -10.89 5.79
CA SER A 41 4.99 -10.97 7.15
C SER A 41 3.63 -10.29 7.24
N ARG A 42 2.89 -10.58 8.31
CA ARG A 42 1.60 -9.96 8.61
C ARG A 42 1.64 -9.29 9.96
N GLN A 43 1.02 -8.13 10.04
CA GLN A 43 0.94 -7.36 11.27
C GLN A 43 -0.54 -7.18 11.63
N SER A 44 -1.02 -8.01 12.55
CA SER A 44 -2.38 -7.88 13.10
C SER A 44 -2.46 -6.73 14.10
N PHE A 45 -3.57 -6.02 14.10
CA PHE A 45 -3.89 -4.94 15.02
C PHE A 45 -5.39 -4.89 15.32
N GLU A 46 -5.77 -4.26 16.44
CA GLU A 46 -7.16 -4.04 16.79
C GLU A 46 -7.71 -2.80 16.07
N ILE A 47 -8.94 -2.88 15.54
CA ILE A 47 -9.66 -1.74 14.98
C ILE A 47 -10.48 -1.10 16.12
N PRO A 48 -10.15 0.11 16.58
CA PRO A 48 -10.82 0.74 17.71
C PRO A 48 -12.33 0.96 17.46
N GLY A 49 -13.12 0.97 18.53
CA GLY A 49 -14.54 1.34 18.48
C GLY A 49 -15.46 0.35 17.77
N GLN A 50 -14.99 -0.84 17.42
CA GLN A 50 -15.81 -1.87 16.77
C GLN A 50 -16.57 -2.71 17.82
N THR A 51 -17.87 -2.90 17.59
CA THR A 51 -18.71 -3.86 18.33
C THR A 51 -19.40 -4.78 17.33
N PRO A 52 -19.10 -6.10 17.31
CA PRO A 52 -18.09 -6.79 18.11
C PRO A 52 -16.65 -6.34 17.77
N PRO A 53 -15.64 -6.64 18.63
CA PRO A 53 -14.23 -6.34 18.34
C PRO A 53 -13.78 -6.95 17.02
N ARG A 54 -13.00 -6.20 16.25
CA ARG A 54 -12.47 -6.61 14.94
C ARG A 54 -10.98 -6.33 14.87
N GLN A 55 -10.29 -7.14 14.08
CA GLN A 55 -8.86 -6.96 13.81
C GLN A 55 -8.66 -6.60 12.35
N GLY A 56 -7.65 -5.78 12.10
CA GLY A 56 -7.09 -5.54 10.78
C GLY A 56 -5.73 -6.21 10.65
N ILE A 57 -5.27 -6.36 9.41
CA ILE A 57 -4.01 -7.02 9.06
C ILE A 57 -3.28 -6.23 7.98
N ASN A 58 -2.15 -5.61 8.33
CA ASN A 58 -1.23 -5.13 7.30
C ASN A 58 -0.43 -6.31 6.73
N VAL A 59 -0.18 -6.28 5.42
CA VAL A 59 0.68 -7.25 4.72
C VAL A 59 1.99 -6.56 4.36
N ILE A 60 3.11 -7.11 4.81
CA ILE A 60 4.43 -6.47 4.71
C ILE A 60 5.36 -7.39 3.93
N GLY A 61 5.94 -6.92 2.83
CA GLY A 61 7.05 -7.54 2.12
C GLY A 61 8.34 -6.78 2.37
N THR A 62 9.40 -7.45 2.82
CA THR A 62 10.70 -6.83 3.08
C THR A 62 11.74 -7.30 2.07
N LEU A 63 12.35 -6.34 1.37
CA LEU A 63 13.58 -6.54 0.59
C LEU A 63 14.77 -6.21 1.50
N ASN A 64 15.62 -7.20 1.75
CA ASN A 64 16.84 -6.99 2.52
C ASN A 64 17.92 -6.34 1.65
N GLY A 65 18.61 -5.32 2.17
CA GLY A 65 19.75 -4.71 1.48
C GLY A 65 20.97 -5.65 1.46
N ARG A 66 21.85 -5.50 0.46
CA ARG A 66 23.07 -6.33 0.30
C ARG A 66 23.99 -6.33 1.51
N THR A 67 24.07 -5.22 2.24
CA THR A 67 24.98 -5.09 3.39
C THR A 67 24.30 -5.61 4.66
N GLY A 68 23.87 -6.88 4.65
CA GLY A 68 23.06 -7.56 5.67
C GLY A 68 23.62 -7.62 7.10
N ASN A 69 24.52 -6.70 7.50
CA ASN A 69 25.03 -6.48 8.85
C ASN A 69 25.51 -5.03 9.11
N SER A 70 25.20 -4.05 8.25
CA SER A 70 25.65 -2.65 8.45
C SER A 70 24.51 -1.78 9.00
N PRO A 71 24.72 -1.02 10.10
CA PRO A 71 23.70 -0.17 10.71
C PRO A 71 23.49 1.11 9.89
N VAL A 72 22.93 0.98 8.69
CA VAL A 72 22.34 2.13 7.99
C VAL A 72 20.83 1.96 7.99
N PRO A 73 20.15 2.30 9.11
CA PRO A 73 18.71 2.23 9.20
C PRO A 73 18.12 3.45 8.50
N ARG A 74 18.05 3.42 7.17
CA ARG A 74 17.15 4.30 6.42
C ARG A 74 16.49 3.46 5.34
N SER A 75 15.62 2.56 5.81
CA SER A 75 14.69 1.83 4.97
C SER A 75 13.88 2.82 4.14
N MET A 76 13.49 2.42 2.93
CA MET A 76 12.43 3.10 2.20
C MET A 76 11.12 2.37 2.49
N LEU A 77 10.05 3.12 2.72
CA LEU A 77 8.70 2.59 2.78
C LEU A 77 8.00 2.87 1.45
N ILE A 78 7.42 1.84 0.84
CA ILE A 78 6.48 1.99 -0.26
C ILE A 78 5.18 1.33 0.20
N GLY A 79 4.05 2.02 0.08
CA GLY A 79 2.78 1.49 0.58
C GLY A 79 1.56 1.90 -0.22
N ALA A 80 0.48 1.18 0.00
CA ALA A 80 -0.88 1.44 -0.50
C ALA A 80 -1.87 0.74 0.45
N HIS A 81 -3.12 1.16 0.54
CA HIS A 81 -4.11 0.36 1.26
C HIS A 81 -4.81 -0.62 0.31
N TYR A 82 -5.30 -1.74 0.85
CA TYR A 82 -5.93 -2.78 0.03
C TYR A 82 -7.39 -3.05 0.38
N ASP A 83 -7.88 -2.48 1.48
CA ASP A 83 -9.30 -2.49 1.80
C ASP A 83 -10.08 -1.55 0.88
N THR A 84 -11.39 -1.71 0.88
CA THR A 84 -12.29 -0.85 0.10
C THR A 84 -13.45 -0.38 0.97
N VAL A 85 -14.09 0.69 0.52
CA VAL A 85 -15.43 1.03 1.00
C VAL A 85 -16.46 -0.08 0.70
N PRO A 86 -17.57 -0.15 1.48
CA PRO A 86 -18.74 -0.96 1.19
C PRO A 86 -19.22 -0.89 -0.26
N GLY A 87 -19.59 -2.04 -0.83
CA GLY A 87 -20.16 -2.15 -2.18
C GLY A 87 -19.26 -1.76 -3.37
N SER A 88 -18.02 -1.29 -3.14
CA SER A 88 -17.09 -0.92 -4.22
C SER A 88 -16.07 -2.02 -4.50
N PRO A 89 -15.84 -2.41 -5.76
CA PRO A 89 -14.72 -3.30 -6.11
C PRO A 89 -13.35 -2.65 -5.90
N GLY A 90 -13.29 -1.31 -5.84
CA GLY A 90 -12.09 -0.57 -5.52
C GLY A 90 -10.96 -0.70 -6.54
N ALA A 91 -11.29 -0.59 -7.83
CA ALA A 91 -10.32 -0.70 -8.91
C ALA A 91 -9.29 0.44 -8.90
N ASP A 92 -9.75 1.68 -8.77
CA ASP A 92 -8.86 2.82 -8.61
C ASP A 92 -8.46 3.00 -7.14
N ASP A 93 -9.45 2.92 -6.25
CA ASP A 93 -9.35 3.05 -4.79
C ASP A 93 -9.58 1.69 -4.10
N ASN A 94 -8.54 0.88 -3.83
CA ASN A 94 -7.15 1.20 -4.17
C ASN A 94 -6.36 0.03 -4.77
N ALA A 95 -7.02 -0.79 -5.62
CA ALA A 95 -6.30 -1.81 -6.39
C ALA A 95 -5.19 -1.19 -7.25
N SER A 96 -5.40 0.02 -7.80
CA SER A 96 -4.39 0.73 -8.57
C SER A 96 -3.10 0.99 -7.77
N GLY A 97 -3.22 1.46 -6.52
CA GLY A 97 -2.08 1.69 -5.64
C GLY A 97 -1.41 0.41 -5.20
N VAL A 98 -2.18 -0.64 -4.89
CA VAL A 98 -1.62 -1.97 -4.56
C VAL A 98 -0.86 -2.56 -5.74
N VAL A 99 -1.37 -2.43 -6.97
CA VAL A 99 -0.64 -2.92 -8.15
C VAL A 99 0.62 -2.10 -8.39
N ALA A 100 0.59 -0.77 -8.25
CA ALA A 100 1.79 0.06 -8.33
C ALA A 100 2.84 -0.35 -7.27
N LEU A 101 2.40 -0.61 -6.03
CA LEU A 101 3.23 -1.16 -4.96
C LEU A 101 3.88 -2.50 -5.37
N LEU A 102 3.11 -3.44 -5.91
CA LEU A 102 3.60 -4.75 -6.35
C LEU A 102 4.58 -4.66 -7.53
N GLU A 103 4.36 -3.74 -8.48
CA GLU A 103 5.30 -3.52 -9.59
C GLU A 103 6.60 -2.86 -9.13
N CYS A 104 6.53 -1.92 -8.18
CA CYS A 104 7.73 -1.41 -7.52
C CYS A 104 8.48 -2.55 -6.82
N ALA A 105 7.78 -3.43 -6.11
CA ALA A 105 8.36 -4.58 -5.44
C ALA A 105 9.05 -5.53 -6.43
N ARG A 106 8.38 -5.89 -7.53
CA ARG A 106 8.92 -6.73 -8.60
C ARG A 106 10.20 -6.14 -9.22
N THR A 107 10.14 -4.86 -9.55
CA THR A 107 11.27 -4.15 -10.18
C THR A 107 12.45 -4.09 -9.21
N LEU A 108 12.22 -3.64 -7.98
CA LEU A 108 13.27 -3.43 -7.00
C LEU A 108 13.83 -4.74 -6.42
N ALA A 109 13.07 -5.83 -6.38
CA ALA A 109 13.58 -7.14 -6.00
C ALA A 109 14.57 -7.69 -7.03
N SER A 110 14.41 -7.33 -8.32
CA SER A 110 15.35 -7.70 -9.39
C SER A 110 16.63 -6.85 -9.37
N GLU A 111 16.54 -5.62 -8.88
CA GLU A 111 17.67 -4.71 -8.70
C GLU A 111 18.38 -5.01 -7.38
N LYS A 112 19.69 -5.22 -7.39
CA LYS A 112 20.44 -5.51 -6.16
C LYS A 112 20.59 -4.25 -5.31
N SER A 113 19.55 -3.90 -4.55
CA SER A 113 19.53 -2.71 -3.67
C SER A 113 20.48 -2.84 -2.48
N ASP A 114 21.23 -1.77 -2.20
CA ASP A 114 22.04 -1.66 -0.98
C ASP A 114 21.20 -1.30 0.26
N ARG A 115 19.97 -0.80 0.07
CA ARG A 115 19.05 -0.40 1.15
C ARG A 115 17.93 -1.42 1.32
N ALA A 116 17.51 -1.61 2.58
CA ALA A 116 16.28 -2.32 2.88
C ALA A 116 15.06 -1.52 2.40
N ILE A 117 14.05 -2.21 1.87
CA ILE A 117 12.80 -1.59 1.43
C ILE A 117 11.65 -2.39 2.03
N ALA A 118 10.74 -1.69 2.70
CA ALA A 118 9.49 -2.24 3.19
C ALA A 118 8.38 -1.88 2.20
N PHE A 119 7.70 -2.90 1.69
CA PHE A 119 6.49 -2.80 0.89
C PHE A 119 5.31 -3.14 1.78
N VAL A 120 4.39 -2.21 2.00
CA VAL A 120 3.31 -2.40 2.97
C VAL A 120 1.95 -2.17 2.33
N ALA A 121 1.14 -3.22 2.27
CA ALA A 121 -0.28 -3.10 1.99
C ALA A 121 -1.02 -2.87 3.32
N PHE A 122 -1.52 -1.65 3.53
CA PHE A 122 -2.22 -1.25 4.72
C PHE A 122 -3.68 -1.69 4.70
N ASP A 123 -4.22 -2.00 5.87
CA ASP A 123 -5.62 -2.33 6.07
C ASP A 123 -6.35 -1.23 6.86
N ALA A 124 -7.67 -1.22 6.78
CA ALA A 124 -8.57 -0.34 7.50
C ALA A 124 -8.23 1.15 7.28
N GLU A 125 -7.93 1.50 6.03
CA GLU A 125 -7.84 2.89 5.57
C GLU A 125 -9.26 3.44 5.39
N GLU A 126 -10.12 2.72 4.67
CA GLU A 126 -11.41 3.18 4.17
C GLU A 126 -12.55 3.00 5.20
N MET A 127 -12.21 3.04 6.49
CA MET A 127 -13.21 2.89 7.55
C MET A 127 -14.16 4.09 7.57
N GLN A 128 -15.44 3.77 7.61
CA GLN A 128 -16.53 4.75 7.61
C GLN A 128 -17.08 4.97 9.02
N THR A 129 -17.71 6.13 9.21
CA THR A 129 -18.26 6.59 10.49
C THR A 129 -19.07 5.52 11.24
N PRO A 130 -18.97 5.45 12.58
CA PRO A 130 -18.40 6.44 13.50
C PRO A 130 -16.89 6.30 13.77
N VAL A 131 -16.22 5.33 13.14
CA VAL A 131 -14.78 5.10 13.32
C VAL A 131 -14.06 5.51 12.04
N GLU A 132 -13.26 6.56 12.11
CA GLU A 132 -12.47 7.06 10.98
C GLU A 132 -11.33 6.09 10.62
N GLY A 133 -10.85 6.19 9.37
CA GLY A 133 -9.80 5.39 8.76
C GLY A 133 -8.41 5.38 9.37
N LEU A 134 -7.46 4.94 8.53
CA LEU A 134 -6.01 4.99 8.76
C LEU A 134 -5.48 4.07 9.89
N HIS A 135 -6.24 3.06 10.29
CA HIS A 135 -5.83 2.22 11.43
C HIS A 135 -4.62 1.35 11.13
N GLY A 136 -4.53 0.79 9.92
CA GLY A 136 -3.39 -0.02 9.54
C GLY A 136 -2.08 0.77 9.51
N SER A 137 -2.09 1.95 8.88
CA SER A 137 -0.90 2.81 8.85
C SER A 137 -0.52 3.31 10.26
N THR A 138 -1.51 3.66 11.09
CA THR A 138 -1.29 4.03 12.50
C THR A 138 -0.67 2.90 13.29
N ALA A 139 -1.21 1.68 13.17
CA ALA A 139 -0.67 0.49 13.85
C ALA A 139 0.73 0.11 13.36
N TYR A 140 1.02 0.31 12.06
CA TYR A 140 2.35 0.10 11.50
C TYR A 140 3.37 1.05 12.12
N VAL A 141 3.09 2.36 12.09
CA VAL A 141 3.99 3.38 12.62
C VAL A 141 4.20 3.23 14.13
N ALA A 142 3.17 2.86 14.88
CA ALA A 142 3.26 2.67 16.32
C ALA A 142 4.22 1.54 16.75
N ARG A 143 4.56 0.61 15.84
CA ARG A 143 5.50 -0.49 16.10
C ARG A 143 6.91 -0.23 15.56
N LEU A 144 7.14 0.92 14.92
CA LEU A 144 8.46 1.29 14.44
C LEU A 144 9.39 1.67 15.61
N THR A 145 10.63 1.21 15.53
CA THR A 145 11.76 1.62 16.35
C THR A 145 12.62 2.64 15.59
N PRO A 146 13.48 3.43 16.27
CA PRO A 146 14.41 4.32 15.58
C PRO A 146 15.33 3.62 14.55
N TYR A 147 15.49 2.29 14.63
CA TYR A 147 16.30 1.49 13.71
C TYR A 147 15.53 1.00 12.47
N ASP A 148 14.21 1.02 12.47
CA ASP A 148 13.40 0.59 11.32
C ASP A 148 12.57 1.74 10.72
N THR A 149 12.57 2.92 11.37
CA THR A 149 11.97 4.16 10.85
C THR A 149 12.51 4.46 9.44
N PRO A 150 11.62 4.57 8.43
CA PRO A 150 12.05 4.82 7.08
C PRO A 150 12.58 6.24 6.90
N GLY A 151 13.64 6.40 6.11
CA GLY A 151 14.18 7.71 5.74
C GLY A 151 13.34 8.44 4.69
N ALA A 152 12.47 7.70 3.98
CA ALA A 152 11.53 8.22 3.00
C ALA A 152 10.35 7.25 2.86
N ALA A 153 9.17 7.78 2.54
CA ALA A 153 7.96 7.02 2.26
C ALA A 153 7.33 7.47 0.93
N ILE A 154 6.88 6.50 0.13
CA ILE A 154 6.05 6.69 -1.06
C ILE A 154 4.74 5.94 -0.81
N ILE A 155 3.62 6.65 -0.78
CA ILE A 155 2.30 6.06 -0.57
C ILE A 155 1.48 6.28 -1.83
N PHE A 156 0.98 5.18 -2.42
CA PHE A 156 0.14 5.21 -3.60
C PHE A 156 -1.33 5.23 -3.20
N GLU A 157 -2.05 6.21 -3.72
CA GLU A 157 -3.48 6.39 -3.55
C GLU A 157 -4.09 6.77 -4.89
N SER A 158 -5.06 5.98 -5.36
CA SER A 158 -5.88 6.28 -6.54
C SER A 158 -5.06 6.73 -7.75
N VAL A 159 -4.17 5.86 -8.22
CA VAL A 159 -3.18 6.14 -9.28
C VAL A 159 -3.55 5.53 -10.64
N GLY A 160 -4.75 4.98 -10.77
CA GLY A 160 -5.24 4.29 -11.97
C GLY A 160 -6.26 5.07 -12.79
N PHE A 161 -6.84 6.15 -12.27
CA PHE A 161 -7.83 6.93 -13.00
C PHE A 161 -7.28 7.50 -14.31
N THR A 162 -8.02 7.29 -15.39
CA THR A 162 -7.75 7.90 -16.69
C THR A 162 -9.05 8.38 -17.31
N SER A 163 -8.99 9.55 -17.96
CA SER A 163 -10.13 10.10 -18.67
C SER A 163 -9.66 10.89 -19.90
N THR A 164 -10.41 10.77 -20.98
CA THR A 164 -10.21 11.58 -22.19
C THR A 164 -10.87 12.96 -22.09
N THR A 165 -11.80 13.14 -21.14
CA THR A 165 -12.58 14.37 -20.94
C THR A 165 -12.16 15.14 -19.69
N GLU A 166 -11.89 14.43 -18.61
CA GLU A 166 -11.45 15.00 -17.34
C GLU A 166 -9.93 15.02 -17.28
N LYS A 167 -9.35 16.22 -17.31
CA LYS A 167 -7.89 16.42 -17.17
C LYS A 167 -7.59 16.97 -15.79
N GLN A 168 -6.61 16.38 -15.10
CA GLN A 168 -6.11 16.92 -13.84
C GLN A 168 -5.68 18.38 -14.03
N ARG A 169 -6.33 19.29 -13.31
CA ARG A 169 -5.94 20.69 -13.28
C ARG A 169 -4.94 20.87 -12.15
N LEU A 170 -3.67 20.99 -12.50
CA LEU A 170 -2.61 21.21 -11.52
C LEU A 170 -2.75 22.61 -10.90
N PRO A 171 -2.46 22.78 -9.61
CA PRO A 171 -2.52 24.09 -8.97
C PRO A 171 -1.67 25.10 -9.74
N GLY A 172 -2.13 26.36 -9.87
CA GLY A 172 -1.43 27.37 -10.67
C GLY A 172 0.04 27.60 -10.28
N SER A 173 0.38 27.33 -9.01
CA SER A 173 1.74 27.39 -8.47
C SER A 173 2.70 26.32 -9.02
N PHE A 174 2.21 25.18 -9.51
CA PHE A 174 3.04 24.09 -10.03
C PHE A 174 3.86 24.52 -11.25
N ARG A 175 3.36 25.47 -12.04
CA ARG A 175 4.07 25.99 -13.20
C ARG A 175 5.35 26.76 -12.82
N PHE A 176 5.44 27.23 -11.56
CA PHE A 176 6.62 27.92 -11.03
C PHE A 176 7.61 26.94 -10.40
N LEU A 177 7.11 25.90 -9.73
CA LEU A 177 7.94 24.87 -9.06
C LEU A 177 8.57 23.88 -10.05
N PHE A 178 7.85 23.50 -11.11
CA PHE A 178 8.29 22.49 -12.09
C PHE A 178 8.50 23.09 -13.48
N ARG A 179 9.14 24.26 -13.53
CA ARG A 179 9.30 25.07 -14.76
C ARG A 179 9.88 24.30 -15.97
N ARG A 180 10.67 23.24 -15.74
CA ARG A 180 11.25 22.40 -16.80
C ARG A 180 10.23 21.44 -17.45
N THR A 181 9.23 20.98 -16.70
CA THR A 181 8.19 20.06 -17.20
C THR A 181 7.13 20.80 -18.03
N TYR A 182 6.98 22.11 -17.84
CA TYR A 182 5.97 22.94 -18.51
C TYR A 182 6.49 23.83 -19.65
N LYS A 183 7.73 23.62 -20.10
CA LYS A 183 8.20 24.20 -21.37
C LYS A 183 8.12 23.14 -22.46
N ALA A 184 6.92 23.00 -23.03
CA ALA A 184 6.67 22.45 -24.36
C ALA A 184 5.83 23.47 -25.13
#